data_AF-A0A656AL28-F1
#
_entry.id   AF-A0A656AL28-F1
#
_cell.length_a   1.000
_cell.length_b   1.000
_cell.length_c   1.000
_cell.angle_alpha   90.00
_cell.angle_beta   90.00
_cell.angle_gamma   90.00
#
_symmetry.space_group_name_H-M   'P 1'
#
loop_
_entity.id
_entity.type
_entity.pdbx_description
1 polymer ?
#
loop_
_entity_poly.entity_id
_entity_poly.type
_entity_poly.pdbx_seq_one_letter_code
_entity_poly.pdbx_strand_id
1 'polypeptide(L)' 'MFCDSKHVLKKGGKLWVIGNRHLGYDVKLARLFGKSHVRVIANNSKFVILQAIKS' A
#
# COMPACT_ATOMS: atom_id res chain seq x y z
N MET A 1 6.33 2.61 9.96
CA MET A 1 5.16 2.94 9.11
C MET A 1 4.47 1.71 8.55
N PHE A 2 4.84 1.16 7.38
CA PHE A 2 4.04 0.08 6.75
C PHE A 2 4.03 -1.27 7.51
N CYS A 3 5.13 -1.64 8.16
CA CYS A 3 5.18 -2.84 8.99
C CYS A 3 4.23 -2.70 10.19
N ASP A 4 4.28 -1.56 10.87
CA ASP A 4 3.42 -1.25 12.02
C ASP A 4 1.94 -1.20 11.59
N SER A 5 1.64 -0.58 10.45
CA SER A 5 0.29 -0.60 9.88
C SER A 5 -0.19 -2.02 9.62
N LYS A 6 0.63 -2.89 9.01
CA LYS A 6 0.27 -4.30 8.81
C LYS A 6 0.08 -5.02 10.14
N HIS A 7 0.90 -4.72 11.15
CA HIS A 7 0.82 -5.36 12.46
C HIS A 7 -0.54 -5.08 13.11
N VAL A 8 -0.98 -3.81 13.15
CA VAL A 8 -2.20 -3.40 13.85
C VAL A 8 -3.51 -3.63 13.08
N LEU A 9 -3.46 -3.74 11.74
CA LEU A 9 -4.67 -4.02 10.95
C LEU A 9 -5.28 -5.38 11.34
N LYS A 10 -6.60 -5.45 11.39
CA LYS A 10 -7.33 -6.75 11.44
C LYS A 10 -7.30 -7.41 10.06
N LYS A 11 -7.60 -8.71 10.01
CA LYS A 11 -7.85 -9.42 8.74
C LYS A 11 -8.95 -8.71 7.94
N GLY A 12 -8.71 -8.48 6.66
CA GLY A 12 -9.54 -7.66 5.76
C GLY A 12 -9.33 -6.14 5.90
N GLY A 13 -8.52 -5.70 6.86
CA GLY A 13 -8.21 -4.29 7.09
C GLY A 13 -7.44 -3.68 5.92
N LYS A 14 -7.74 -2.41 5.62
CA LYS A 14 -7.20 -1.69 4.46
C LYS A 14 -6.23 -0.59 4.91
N LEU A 15 -5.03 -0.58 4.33
CA LEU A 15 -4.11 0.54 4.38
C LEU A 15 -4.23 1.36 3.09
N TRP A 16 -4.43 2.67 3.23
CA TRP A 16 -4.39 3.62 2.12
C TRP A 16 -3.12 4.45 2.21
N VAL A 17 -2.42 4.60 1.09
CA VAL A 17 -1.18 5.37 1.00
C VAL A 17 -1.29 6.35 -0.16
N ILE A 18 -1.02 7.61 0.12
CA ILE A 18 -0.74 8.62 -0.90
C ILE A 18 0.75 8.93 -0.79
N GLY A 19 1.47 8.92 -1.91
CA GLY A 19 2.89 9.20 -1.91
C GLY A 19 3.38 9.72 -3.25
N ASN A 20 4.59 10.29 -3.27
CA ASN A 20 5.21 10.69 -4.51
C ASN A 20 5.52 9.46 -5.37
N ARG A 21 5.20 9.54 -6.66
CA ARG A 21 5.29 8.40 -7.60
C ARG A 21 6.70 7.78 -7.64
N HIS A 22 7.74 8.61 -7.50
CA HIS A 22 9.14 8.16 -7.58
C HIS A 22 9.62 7.35 -6.36
N LEU A 23 8.83 7.24 -5.28
CA LEU A 23 9.25 6.57 -4.04
C LEU A 23 9.04 5.05 -4.05
N GLY A 24 8.40 4.49 -5.08
CA GLY A 24 8.30 3.02 -5.27
C GLY A 24 7.58 2.28 -4.14
N TYR A 25 6.56 2.89 -3.53
CA TYR A 25 5.85 2.29 -2.38
C TYR A 25 5.05 1.04 -2.72
N ASP A 26 4.68 0.85 -3.99
CA ASP A 26 4.05 -0.36 -4.51
C ASP A 26 4.91 -1.61 -4.28
N VAL A 27 6.22 -1.51 -4.52
CA VAL A 27 7.17 -2.62 -4.29
C VAL A 27 7.25 -2.98 -2.81
N LYS A 28 7.34 -1.97 -1.94
CA LYS A 28 7.44 -2.18 -0.48
C LYS A 28 6.14 -2.75 0.08
N LEU A 29 4.99 -2.25 -0.37
CA LEU A 29 3.69 -2.78 0.04
C LEU A 29 3.47 -4.19 -0.50
N ALA A 30 3.88 -4.52 -1.73
CA ALA A 30 3.75 -5.86 -2.29
C ALA A 30 4.58 -6.89 -1.50
N ARG A 31 5.78 -6.52 -1.03
CA ARG A 31 6.59 -7.37 -0.13
C ARG A 31 5.92 -7.61 1.22
N LEU A 32 5.25 -6.59 1.77
CA LEU A 32 4.63 -6.67 3.09
C LEU A 32 3.25 -7.32 3.07
N PHE A 33 2.36 -6.94 2.15
CA PHE A 33 0.96 -7.38 2.11
C PHE A 33 0.72 -8.51 1.09
N GLY A 34 1.70 -8.80 0.22
CA GLY A 34 1.55 -9.72 -0.91
C GLY A 34 1.04 -8.98 -2.15
N LYS A 35 1.58 -9.31 -3.32
CA LYS A 35 1.29 -8.61 -4.58
C LYS A 35 -0.20 -8.61 -4.95
N SER A 36 -0.91 -9.70 -4.66
CA SER A 36 -2.36 -9.80 -4.92
C SER A 36 -3.23 -8.93 -4.01
N HIS A 37 -2.70 -8.43 -2.90
CA HIS A 37 -3.42 -7.59 -1.94
C HIS A 37 -3.10 -6.10 -2.08
N VAL A 38 -2.29 -5.72 -3.06
CA VAL A 38 -1.88 -4.33 -3.30
C VAL A 38 -2.35 -3.89 -4.67
N ARG A 39 -2.99 -2.72 -4.76
CA ARG A 39 -3.38 -2.14 -6.05
C ARG A 39 -3.25 -0.61 -6.07
N VAL A 40 -3.00 -0.08 -7.26
CA VAL A 40 -3.11 1.35 -7.55
C VAL A 40 -4.59 1.70 -7.67
N ILE A 41 -5.02 2.72 -6.94
CA ILE A 41 -6.39 3.24 -7.00
C ILE A 41 -6.47 4.44 -7.95
N ALA A 42 -5.46 5.32 -7.91
CA ALA A 42 -5.34 6.46 -8.79
C ALA A 42 -3.88 6.92 -8.85
N ASN A 43 -3.51 7.68 -9.89
CA ASN A 43 -2.23 8.36 -9.93
C ASN A 43 -2.30 9.63 -10.79
N ASN A 44 -1.34 10.53 -10.60
CA ASN A 44 -1.05 11.66 -11.48
C ASN A 44 0.46 11.86 -11.59
N SER A 45 0.92 12.86 -12.35
CA SER A 45 2.35 13.11 -12.63
C SER A 45 3.24 13.12 -11.38
N LYS A 46 2.72 13.54 -10.21
CA LYS A 46 3.46 13.69 -8.97
C LYS A 46 3.15 12.60 -7.93
N PHE A 47 1.91 12.11 -7.87
CA PHE A 47 1.40 11.29 -6.78
C PHE A 47 0.79 9.97 -7.24
N VAL A 48 0.81 8.98 -6.34
CA VAL A 48 0.11 7.69 -6.49
C VAL A 48 -0.70 7.40 -5.23
N ILE A 49 -1.90 6.86 -5.42
CA ILE A 49 -2.76 6.34 -4.36
C ILE A 49 -2.74 4.81 -4.45
N LEU A 50 -2.30 4.15 -3.38
CA LEU A 50 -2.22 2.70 -3.25
C LEU A 50 -3.17 2.22 -2.15
N GLN A 51 -3.78 1.06 -2.34
CA GLN A 51 -4.46 0.31 -1.29
C GLN A 51 -3.75 -1.02 -1.06
N ALA A 52 -3.53 -1.38 0.20
CA ALA A 52 -3.06 -2.70 0.62
C ALA A 52 -4.05 -3.34 1.61
N ILE A 53 -4.35 -4.63 1.47
CA ILE A 53 -5.29 -5.37 2.34
C ILE A 53 -4.51 -6.39 3.18
N LYS A 54 -4.72 -6.42 4.51
CA LYS A 54 -4.17 -7.48 5.36
C LYS A 54 -5.02 -8.75 5.22
N SER A 55 -4.40 -9.85 4.79
CA SER A 55 -5.00 -11.18 4.72
C SER A 55 -5.18 -11.85 6.08
#